data_AF-A0A955HKT2-F1
#
_entry.id   AF-A0A955HKT2-F1
#
_cell.length_a   1.000
_cell.length_b   1.000
_cell.length_c   1.000
_cell.angle_alpha   90.00
_cell.angle_beta   90.00
_cell.angle_gamma   90.00
#
_symmetry.space_group_name_H-M   'P 1'
#
loop_
_entity.id
_entity.type
_entity.pdbx_description
1 polymer ?
#
loop_
_entity_poly.entity_id
_entity_poly.type
_entity_poly.pdbx_seq_one_letter_code
_entity_poly.pdbx_strand_id
1 'polypeptide(L)'
;MPLISKQVISNYLRSDCQRRLRLDLSLDVKQVLPSGKTLAAERAALGMPPRNVRPGLQALSAAGEAWEEEKINDLAQTLGLQALVGTSVRTTSGAYKFADVSLMNVIGSAGPDQFLVQAQFEVGTAFQQALGIQHLPHTFDVGYRALRPDLILLIGPDPNAQRQAVLPDGTVTDVAVGDQRTALRVIDIKLTAEPSVPYFIEVTFYSMTLAGWLIDQGLNNNFYVLPLPTVWPGSHDASAIVRLKSERQKQGRTASPFELMKALEEDLEVGEFGVFAPRLRRFFQEELNKVLATNWQQLPWHVDNRCIGCEYLGYPWPGSVTDPNHCWSMAARLNHLSRVAFVSRGARSALEDHQIMDVSALATTYS
;
A
#
# COMPACT_ATOMS: atom_id res chain seq x y z
N MET A 1 0.05 21.04 1.33
CA MET A 1 0.70 20.04 2.19
C MET A 1 0.68 18.69 1.49
N PRO A 2 1.77 18.30 0.79
CA PRO A 2 1.95 16.93 0.34
C PRO A 2 1.48 15.88 1.36
N LEU A 3 0.75 14.85 0.93
CA LEU A 3 0.24 13.79 1.80
C LEU A 3 0.72 12.42 1.31
N ILE A 4 1.46 11.74 2.16
CA ILE A 4 1.92 10.37 1.92
C ILE A 4 0.82 9.41 2.36
N SER A 5 0.49 8.47 1.48
CA SER A 5 -0.47 7.39 1.76
C SER A 5 0.00 6.10 1.08
N LYS A 6 -0.58 4.96 1.49
CA LYS A 6 -0.29 3.66 0.86
C LYS A 6 -0.44 3.70 -0.66
N GLN A 7 -1.49 4.37 -1.17
CA GLN A 7 -1.73 4.49 -2.61
C GLN A 7 -0.63 5.26 -3.34
N VAL A 8 -0.11 6.34 -2.74
CA VAL A 8 0.97 7.15 -3.32
C VAL A 8 2.24 6.31 -3.46
N ILE A 9 2.58 5.56 -2.41
CA ILE A 9 3.75 4.67 -2.36
C ILE A 9 3.61 3.56 -3.41
N SER A 10 2.48 2.84 -3.41
CA SER A 10 2.19 1.76 -4.35
C SER A 10 2.18 2.23 -5.81
N ASN A 11 1.62 3.42 -6.09
CA ASN A 11 1.63 4.02 -7.42
C ASN A 11 3.05 4.34 -7.89
N TYR A 12 3.87 4.92 -7.03
CA TYR A 12 5.25 5.23 -7.37
C TYR A 12 6.05 3.95 -7.59
N LEU A 13 6.01 2.98 -6.68
CA LEU A 13 6.82 1.77 -6.81
C LEU A 13 6.39 0.85 -7.96
N ARG A 14 5.15 0.97 -8.45
CA ARG A 14 4.71 0.34 -9.71
C ARG A 14 5.26 1.04 -10.96
N SER A 15 5.36 2.36 -10.93
CA SER A 15 5.60 3.17 -12.13
C SER A 15 6.99 3.78 -12.22
N ASP A 16 7.69 3.91 -11.10
CA ASP A 16 8.94 4.67 -10.93
C ASP A 16 8.86 6.07 -11.57
N CYS A 17 7.70 6.72 -11.50
CA CYS A 17 7.45 8.00 -12.16
C CYS A 17 7.45 9.13 -11.13
N GLN A 18 8.54 9.88 -11.07
CA GLN A 18 8.72 11.01 -10.14
C GLN A 18 7.66 12.11 -10.36
N ARG A 19 7.33 12.42 -11.62
CA ARG A 19 6.27 13.37 -11.93
C ARG A 19 4.92 12.93 -11.39
N ARG A 20 4.57 11.65 -11.56
CA ARG A 20 3.34 11.08 -10.98
C ARG A 20 3.38 11.18 -9.46
N LEU A 21 4.49 10.79 -8.82
CA LEU A 21 4.65 10.88 -7.37
C LEU A 21 4.38 12.31 -6.87
N ARG A 22 4.95 13.34 -7.51
CA ARG A 22 4.69 14.74 -7.11
C ARG A 22 3.23 15.13 -7.19
N LEU A 23 2.54 14.69 -8.22
CA LEU A 23 1.12 14.98 -8.45
C LEU A 23 0.22 14.19 -7.49
N ASP A 24 0.57 12.92 -7.22
CA ASP A 24 -0.13 12.03 -6.29
C ASP A 24 0.01 12.50 -4.83
N LEU A 25 1.14 13.14 -4.47
CA LEU A 25 1.35 13.75 -3.16
C LEU A 25 0.43 14.96 -2.92
N SER A 26 0.03 15.70 -3.95
CA SER A 26 -0.91 16.83 -3.83
C SER A 26 -2.31 16.38 -4.21
N LEU A 27 -3.01 15.68 -3.30
CA LEU A 27 -4.34 15.12 -3.58
C LEU A 27 -5.39 16.20 -3.90
N ASP A 28 -6.36 15.86 -4.76
CA ASP A 28 -7.49 16.71 -5.09
C ASP A 28 -8.65 16.53 -4.09
N VAL A 29 -8.38 16.73 -2.81
CA VAL A 29 -9.39 16.68 -1.74
C VAL A 29 -9.53 18.05 -1.08
N LYS A 30 -10.78 18.41 -0.76
CA LYS A 30 -11.14 19.59 0.05
C LYS A 30 -10.78 19.39 1.54
N GLN A 31 -9.65 18.78 1.84
CA GLN A 31 -9.16 18.71 3.21
C GLN A 31 -8.57 20.09 3.56
N VAL A 32 -9.16 20.73 4.57
CA VAL A 32 -8.66 21.97 5.15
C VAL A 32 -7.50 21.60 6.08
N LEU A 33 -6.34 22.17 5.82
CA LEU A 33 -5.12 21.92 6.59
C LEU A 33 -5.12 22.74 7.89
N PRO A 34 -4.32 22.36 8.91
CA PRO A 34 -4.09 23.19 10.11
C PRO A 34 -3.59 24.60 9.81
N SER A 35 -2.94 24.79 8.66
CA SER A 35 -2.46 26.07 8.12
C SER A 35 -3.53 26.91 7.40
N GLY A 36 -4.78 26.43 7.33
CA GLY A 36 -5.91 27.10 6.66
C GLY A 36 -5.90 27.01 5.12
N LYS A 37 -4.84 26.48 4.50
CA LYS A 37 -4.77 26.23 3.06
C LYS A 37 -5.44 24.90 2.69
N THR A 38 -5.87 24.75 1.44
CA THR A 38 -6.37 23.46 0.90
C THR A 38 -5.40 22.92 -0.14
N LEU A 39 -5.40 21.60 -0.34
CA LEU A 39 -4.58 20.95 -1.37
C LEU A 39 -4.99 21.39 -2.79
N ALA A 40 -6.28 21.67 -2.98
CA ALA A 40 -6.78 22.23 -4.24
C ALA A 40 -6.15 23.61 -4.56
N ALA A 41 -5.94 24.46 -3.55
CA ALA A 41 -5.29 25.76 -3.74
C ALA A 41 -3.80 25.62 -4.12
N GLU A 42 -3.08 24.67 -3.52
CA GLU A 42 -1.69 24.35 -3.91
C GLU A 42 -1.62 23.86 -5.36
N ARG A 43 -2.49 22.91 -5.73
CA ARG A 43 -2.56 22.37 -7.09
C ARG A 43 -2.84 23.47 -8.12
N ALA A 44 -3.78 24.36 -7.83
CA ALA A 44 -4.12 25.49 -8.69
C ALA A 44 -2.96 26.48 -8.82
N ALA A 45 -2.32 26.85 -7.71
CA ALA A 45 -1.17 27.76 -7.69
C ALA A 45 0.04 27.21 -8.47
N LEU A 46 0.23 25.88 -8.45
CA LEU A 46 1.30 25.21 -9.19
C LEU A 46 0.89 24.80 -10.61
N GLY A 47 -0.34 25.08 -11.05
CA GLY A 47 -0.84 24.72 -12.38
C GLY A 47 -0.90 23.21 -12.65
N MET A 48 -1.12 22.39 -11.62
CA MET A 48 -1.15 20.93 -11.76
C MET A 48 -2.38 20.47 -12.54
N PRO A 49 -2.24 19.54 -13.50
CA PRO A 49 -3.38 19.04 -14.26
C PRO A 49 -4.36 18.28 -13.36
N PRO A 50 -5.68 18.32 -13.63
CA PRO A 50 -6.67 17.52 -12.90
C PRO A 50 -6.43 16.02 -13.11
N ARG A 51 -6.99 15.20 -12.24
CA ARG A 51 -7.00 13.74 -12.43
C ARG A 51 -7.99 13.37 -13.54
N ASN A 52 -7.53 12.61 -14.52
CA ASN A 52 -8.39 11.97 -15.50
C ASN A 52 -8.73 10.55 -15.01
N VAL A 53 -9.77 10.45 -14.18
CA VAL A 53 -10.22 9.19 -13.59
C VAL A 53 -10.87 8.33 -14.67
N ARG A 54 -10.38 7.10 -14.80
CA ARG A 54 -10.91 6.15 -15.78
C ARG A 54 -12.33 5.72 -15.40
N PRO A 55 -13.27 5.64 -16.35
CA PRO A 55 -14.57 5.01 -16.11
C PRO A 55 -14.41 3.59 -15.54
N GLY A 56 -15.21 3.22 -14.54
CA GLY A 56 -15.19 1.89 -13.91
C GLY A 56 -14.23 1.72 -12.73
N LEU A 57 -13.33 2.67 -12.45
CA LEU A 57 -12.43 2.55 -11.28
C LEU A 57 -13.19 2.52 -9.94
N GLN A 58 -14.28 3.27 -9.84
CA GLN A 58 -15.16 3.25 -8.66
C GLN A 58 -15.81 1.87 -8.45
N ALA A 59 -16.23 1.20 -9.53
CA ALA A 59 -16.80 -0.14 -9.45
C ALA A 59 -15.75 -1.17 -8.99
N LEU A 60 -14.50 -1.04 -9.45
CA LEU A 60 -13.40 -1.89 -8.98
C LEU A 60 -13.08 -1.66 -7.50
N SER A 61 -13.09 -0.41 -7.02
CA SER A 61 -12.91 -0.10 -5.60
C SER A 61 -14.01 -0.73 -4.76
N ALA A 62 -15.27 -0.55 -5.15
CA ALA A 62 -16.42 -1.12 -4.46
C ALA A 62 -16.40 -2.66 -4.45
N ALA A 63 -15.98 -3.28 -5.55
CA ALA A 63 -15.80 -4.74 -5.61
C ALA A 63 -14.69 -5.22 -4.66
N GLY A 64 -13.59 -4.47 -4.56
CA GLY A 64 -12.51 -4.75 -3.60
C GLY A 64 -12.98 -4.66 -2.14
N GLU A 65 -13.72 -3.60 -1.80
CA GLU A 65 -14.30 -3.42 -0.46
C GLU A 65 -15.29 -4.55 -0.10
N ALA A 66 -16.15 -4.93 -1.06
CA ALA A 66 -17.09 -6.04 -0.86
C ALA A 66 -16.34 -7.38 -0.66
N TRP A 67 -15.25 -7.59 -1.37
CA TRP A 67 -14.41 -8.79 -1.24
C TRP A 67 -13.72 -8.86 0.12
N GLU A 68 -13.18 -7.74 0.60
CA GLU A 68 -12.60 -7.63 1.94
C GLU A 68 -13.64 -8.00 3.02
N GLU A 69 -14.86 -7.45 2.92
CA GLU A 69 -15.95 -7.76 3.83
C GLU A 69 -16.34 -9.25 3.78
N GLU A 70 -16.38 -9.85 2.59
CA GLU A 70 -16.64 -11.29 2.41
C GLU A 70 -15.59 -12.15 3.12
N LYS A 71 -14.30 -11.85 2.96
CA LYS A 71 -13.20 -12.62 3.58
C LYS A 71 -13.15 -12.47 5.09
N ILE A 72 -13.44 -11.28 5.62
CA ILE A 72 -13.59 -11.10 7.07
C ILE A 72 -14.78 -11.94 7.59
N ASN A 73 -15.86 -12.02 6.81
CA ASN A 73 -17.00 -12.88 7.16
C ASN A 73 -16.67 -14.37 7.07
N ASP A 74 -15.80 -14.82 6.16
CA ASP A 74 -15.28 -16.19 6.14
C ASP A 74 -14.62 -16.52 7.49
N LEU A 75 -13.80 -15.61 8.04
CA LEU A 75 -13.18 -15.79 9.37
C LEU A 75 -14.24 -15.83 10.48
N ALA A 76 -15.17 -14.88 10.49
CA ALA A 76 -16.24 -14.82 11.50
C ALA A 76 -17.10 -16.09 11.49
N GLN A 77 -17.39 -16.63 10.30
CA GLN A 77 -18.15 -17.85 10.16
C GLN A 77 -17.33 -19.07 10.57
N THR A 78 -16.05 -19.14 10.23
CA THR A 78 -15.23 -20.34 10.43
C THR A 78 -14.66 -20.44 11.85
N LEU A 79 -13.98 -19.40 12.32
CA LEU A 79 -13.34 -19.32 13.63
C LEU A 79 -14.28 -18.80 14.72
N GLY A 80 -15.37 -18.13 14.33
CA GLY A 80 -16.29 -17.47 15.25
C GLY A 80 -15.91 -16.01 15.50
N LEU A 81 -16.90 -15.19 15.87
CA LEU A 81 -16.70 -13.75 16.08
C LEU A 81 -15.68 -13.44 17.18
N GLN A 82 -15.52 -14.32 18.17
CA GLN A 82 -14.54 -14.17 19.26
C GLN A 82 -13.08 -14.25 18.78
N ALA A 83 -12.82 -14.76 17.58
CA ALA A 83 -11.49 -14.72 16.96
C ALA A 83 -11.18 -13.35 16.32
N LEU A 84 -12.20 -12.48 16.19
CA LEU A 84 -12.09 -11.16 15.56
C LEU A 84 -12.27 -10.07 16.62
N VAL A 85 -11.25 -9.22 16.77
CA VAL A 85 -11.26 -8.09 17.69
C VAL A 85 -11.42 -6.81 16.89
N GLY A 86 -12.54 -6.12 17.11
CA GLY A 86 -12.89 -4.88 16.44
C GLY A 86 -14.34 -4.46 16.74
N THR A 87 -14.79 -3.38 16.12
CA THR A 87 -16.17 -2.90 16.27
C THR A 87 -17.03 -3.46 15.14
N SER A 88 -17.79 -4.53 15.40
CA SER A 88 -18.66 -5.15 14.40
C SER A 88 -20.14 -4.80 14.60
N VAL A 89 -20.87 -4.61 13.50
CA VAL A 89 -22.33 -4.55 13.46
C VAL A 89 -22.84 -5.67 12.58
N ARG A 90 -23.85 -6.40 13.05
CA ARG A 90 -24.51 -7.43 12.24
C ARG A 90 -25.47 -6.77 11.25
N THR A 91 -25.33 -7.11 9.98
CA THR A 91 -26.18 -6.60 8.90
C THR A 91 -27.50 -7.37 8.83
N THR A 92 -28.44 -6.88 8.03
CA THR A 92 -29.73 -7.55 7.79
C THR A 92 -29.59 -8.89 7.08
N SER A 93 -28.52 -9.11 6.31
CA SER A 93 -28.19 -10.40 5.69
C SER A 93 -27.57 -11.38 6.69
N GLY A 94 -27.30 -10.96 7.93
CA GLY A 94 -26.69 -11.77 8.97
C GLY A 94 -25.16 -11.77 8.96
N ALA A 95 -24.54 -11.11 7.99
CA ALA A 95 -23.09 -10.87 7.91
C ALA A 95 -22.64 -9.82 8.95
N TYR A 96 -21.33 -9.70 9.15
CA TYR A 96 -20.70 -8.71 10.01
C TYR A 96 -20.01 -7.65 9.18
N LYS A 97 -20.30 -6.40 9.48
CA LYS A 97 -19.55 -5.25 8.98
C LYS A 97 -18.72 -4.67 10.11
N PHE A 98 -17.42 -4.52 9.88
CA PHE A 98 -16.52 -3.91 10.85
C PHE A 98 -16.40 -2.41 10.57
N ALA A 99 -16.31 -1.65 11.65
CA ALA A 99 -16.08 -0.21 11.63
C ALA A 99 -14.65 0.08 12.08
N ASP A 100 -14.15 1.22 11.62
CA ASP A 100 -12.83 1.72 11.98
C ASP A 100 -12.64 1.75 13.52
N VAL A 101 -11.50 1.23 13.97
CA VAL A 101 -11.12 1.23 15.37
C VAL A 101 -9.66 1.66 15.53
N SER A 102 -9.36 2.40 16.58
CA SER A 102 -7.97 2.71 16.95
C SER A 102 -7.27 1.44 17.41
N LEU A 103 -6.10 1.14 16.85
CA LEU A 103 -5.27 -0.01 17.25
C LEU A 103 -4.95 0.03 18.75
N MET A 104 -4.68 1.21 19.30
CA MET A 104 -4.40 1.40 20.73
C MET A 104 -5.53 0.86 21.61
N ASN A 105 -6.79 1.01 21.18
CA ASN A 105 -7.94 0.65 21.99
C ASN A 105 -8.19 -0.86 22.03
N VAL A 106 -7.64 -1.62 21.08
CA VAL A 106 -7.97 -3.05 20.90
C VAL A 106 -6.78 -3.98 21.08
N ILE A 107 -5.55 -3.52 20.86
CA ILE A 107 -4.36 -4.39 20.88
C ILE A 107 -4.13 -5.04 22.25
N GLY A 108 -4.42 -4.33 23.35
CA GLY A 108 -4.22 -4.86 24.70
C GLY A 108 -5.27 -5.87 25.15
N SER A 109 -6.44 -5.93 24.49
CA SER A 109 -7.49 -6.92 24.79
C SER A 109 -7.41 -8.18 23.92
N ALA A 110 -6.58 -8.17 22.89
CA ALA A 110 -6.43 -9.31 21.99
C ALA A 110 -5.39 -10.30 22.53
N GLY A 111 -5.70 -11.58 22.38
CA GLY A 111 -4.83 -12.71 22.71
C GLY A 111 -4.28 -13.41 21.45
N PRO A 112 -3.44 -14.45 21.64
CA PRO A 112 -2.96 -15.29 20.56
C PRO A 112 -4.09 -15.88 19.70
N ASP A 113 -3.80 -16.07 18.41
CA ASP A 113 -4.70 -16.60 17.38
C ASP A 113 -5.95 -15.75 17.10
N GLN A 114 -5.97 -14.50 17.56
CA GLN A 114 -6.99 -13.51 17.23
C GLN A 114 -6.50 -12.53 16.17
N PHE A 115 -7.45 -11.96 15.44
CA PHE A 115 -7.23 -10.95 14.42
C PHE A 115 -7.76 -9.60 14.90
N LEU A 116 -6.92 -8.57 14.88
CA LEU A 116 -7.38 -7.19 14.93
C LEU A 116 -7.88 -6.81 13.54
N VAL A 117 -9.17 -6.48 13.42
CA VAL A 117 -9.81 -6.20 12.14
C VAL A 117 -9.84 -4.69 11.91
N GLN A 118 -9.30 -4.24 10.77
CA GLN A 118 -9.30 -2.84 10.34
C GLN A 118 -8.78 -1.85 11.41
N ALA A 119 -7.79 -2.29 12.19
CA ALA A 119 -7.23 -1.52 13.29
C ALA A 119 -6.29 -0.43 12.77
N GLN A 120 -6.66 0.84 12.95
CA GLN A 120 -5.94 2.00 12.45
C GLN A 120 -4.84 2.46 13.40
N PHE A 121 -3.69 2.86 12.84
CA PHE A 121 -2.59 3.50 13.56
C PHE A 121 -1.90 4.58 12.72
N GLU A 122 -1.15 5.47 13.36
CA GLU A 122 -0.49 6.61 12.70
C GLU A 122 0.99 6.33 12.39
N VAL A 123 1.54 7.03 11.39
CA VAL A 123 2.99 7.06 11.16
C VAL A 123 3.65 7.93 12.23
N GLY A 124 4.32 7.29 13.18
CA GLY A 124 4.94 7.96 14.33
C GLY A 124 6.39 8.39 14.13
N THR A 125 6.98 8.94 15.19
CA THR A 125 8.33 9.53 15.19
C THR A 125 9.44 8.50 15.09
N ALA A 126 9.30 7.31 15.69
CA ALA A 126 10.32 6.27 15.66
C ALA A 126 10.60 5.80 14.23
N PHE A 127 9.55 5.62 13.40
CA PHE A 127 9.69 5.31 11.99
C PHE A 127 10.42 6.43 11.23
N GLN A 128 10.01 7.69 11.44
CA GLN A 128 10.61 8.83 10.75
C GLN A 128 12.09 9.00 11.12
N GLN A 129 12.45 8.85 12.39
CA GLN A 129 13.83 8.94 12.86
C GLN A 129 14.69 7.80 12.32
N ALA A 130 14.18 6.57 12.33
CA ALA A 130 14.91 5.39 11.83
C ALA A 130 15.26 5.51 10.34
N LEU A 131 14.40 6.16 9.54
CA LEU A 131 14.67 6.44 8.14
C LEU A 131 15.41 7.76 7.89
N GLY A 132 15.63 8.60 8.92
CA GLY A 132 16.26 9.91 8.78
C GLY A 132 15.38 10.97 8.10
N ILE A 133 14.05 10.80 8.12
CA ILE A 133 13.07 11.62 7.40
C ILE A 133 12.25 12.55 8.31
N GLN A 134 12.58 12.66 9.60
CA GLN A 134 11.90 13.52 10.58
C GLN A 134 11.91 15.01 10.22
N HIS A 135 12.80 15.44 9.32
CA HIS A 135 12.89 16.81 8.84
C HIS A 135 11.85 17.14 7.75
N LEU A 136 11.29 16.13 7.07
CA LEU A 136 10.40 16.35 5.93
C LEU A 136 9.13 17.13 6.29
N PRO A 137 8.41 16.82 7.39
CA PRO A 137 7.20 17.56 7.76
C PRO A 137 7.45 19.06 7.94
N HIS A 138 8.61 19.44 8.48
CA HIS A 138 8.99 20.83 8.68
C HIS A 138 9.53 21.50 7.41
N THR A 139 10.25 20.76 6.58
CA THR A 139 10.91 21.29 5.37
C THR A 139 9.92 21.50 4.23
N PHE A 140 9.00 20.55 4.04
CA PHE A 140 8.10 20.51 2.89
C PHE A 140 6.63 20.60 3.25
N ASP A 141 6.28 20.73 4.53
CA ASP A 141 4.90 20.62 5.01
C ASP A 141 4.31 19.31 4.44
N VAL A 142 4.93 18.16 4.76
CA VAL A 142 4.42 16.84 4.35
C VAL A 142 3.75 16.15 5.53
N GLY A 143 2.57 15.59 5.30
CA GLY A 143 1.88 14.75 6.25
C GLY A 143 1.83 13.28 5.83
N TYR A 144 1.46 12.44 6.78
CA TYR A 144 1.20 11.01 6.56
C TYR A 144 -0.26 10.72 6.85
N ARG A 145 -0.89 9.92 5.99
CA ARG A 145 -2.22 9.38 6.27
C ARG A 145 -2.09 8.21 7.26
N ALA A 146 -3.07 8.10 8.15
CA ALA A 146 -3.25 6.93 8.99
C ALA A 146 -3.23 5.63 8.18
N LEU A 147 -2.65 4.59 8.78
CA LEU A 147 -2.52 3.27 8.20
C LEU A 147 -3.57 2.34 8.79
N ARG A 148 -4.19 1.56 7.92
CA ARG A 148 -5.24 0.60 8.29
C ARG A 148 -5.04 -0.66 7.46
N PRO A 149 -4.25 -1.63 7.96
CA PRO A 149 -4.27 -2.96 7.39
C PRO A 149 -5.64 -3.61 7.63
N ASP A 150 -6.00 -4.54 6.76
CA ASP A 150 -7.29 -5.22 6.87
C ASP A 150 -7.30 -6.14 8.10
N LEU A 151 -6.18 -6.82 8.35
CA LEU A 151 -6.00 -7.73 9.47
C LEU A 151 -4.60 -7.60 10.11
N ILE A 152 -4.54 -7.74 11.43
CA ILE A 152 -3.31 -8.02 12.18
C ILE A 152 -3.53 -9.29 13.01
N LEU A 153 -2.83 -10.37 12.69
CA LEU A 153 -2.87 -11.62 13.44
C LEU A 153 -1.89 -11.55 14.62
N LEU A 154 -2.38 -11.86 15.82
CA LEU A 154 -1.56 -12.03 17.02
C LEU A 154 -1.07 -13.48 17.11
N ILE A 155 0.24 -13.67 17.11
CA ILE A 155 0.87 -14.98 17.23
C ILE A 155 1.54 -15.03 18.59
N GLY A 156 1.11 -16.00 19.41
CA GLY A 156 1.59 -16.14 20.78
C GLY A 156 3.12 -16.30 20.88
N PRO A 157 3.68 -16.06 22.07
CA PRO A 157 5.11 -16.28 22.31
C PRO A 157 5.48 -17.74 22.01
N ASP A 158 6.64 -17.93 21.39
CA ASP A 158 7.21 -19.25 21.18
C ASP A 158 8.70 -19.17 21.55
N PRO A 159 9.04 -19.43 22.83
CA PRO A 159 10.39 -19.21 23.34
C PRO A 159 11.42 -20.15 22.73
N ASN A 160 10.98 -21.20 22.01
CA ASN A 160 11.83 -22.22 21.41
C ASN A 160 11.98 -22.03 19.89
N ALA A 161 11.12 -21.23 19.25
CA ALA A 161 11.22 -20.94 17.83
C ALA A 161 12.22 -19.80 17.58
N GLN A 162 13.10 -20.01 16.60
CA GLN A 162 13.88 -18.91 16.05
C GLN A 162 12.94 -18.01 15.27
N ARG A 163 12.68 -16.81 15.81
CA ARG A 163 11.87 -15.78 15.17
C ARG A 163 12.71 -14.55 14.90
N GLN A 164 12.19 -13.72 14.01
CA GLN A 164 12.77 -12.45 13.65
C GLN A 164 11.76 -11.32 13.84
N ALA A 165 12.27 -10.12 14.07
CA ALA A 165 11.49 -8.90 14.24
C ALA A 165 11.91 -7.85 13.22
N VAL A 166 10.91 -7.14 12.68
CA VAL A 166 11.09 -5.97 11.85
C VAL A 166 11.46 -4.77 12.73
N LEU A 167 12.47 -4.01 12.31
CA LEU A 167 12.79 -2.70 12.85
C LEU A 167 12.19 -1.58 11.97
N PRO A 168 12.00 -0.36 12.51
CA PRO A 168 11.33 0.71 11.77
C PRO A 168 12.08 1.20 10.51
N ASP A 169 13.40 0.95 10.42
CA ASP A 169 14.21 1.20 9.22
C ASP A 169 14.10 0.09 8.15
N GLY A 170 13.31 -0.95 8.42
CA GLY A 170 13.16 -2.11 7.55
C GLY A 170 14.36 -3.06 7.58
N THR A 171 15.20 -3.01 8.61
CA THR A 171 16.10 -4.11 8.94
C THR A 171 15.35 -5.19 9.73
N VAL A 172 15.95 -6.38 9.79
CA VAL A 172 15.40 -7.53 10.49
C VAL A 172 16.43 -7.97 11.53
N THR A 173 15.97 -8.20 12.76
CA THR A 173 16.80 -8.70 13.86
C THR A 173 16.28 -10.03 14.36
N ASP A 174 17.16 -10.90 14.82
CA ASP A 174 16.74 -12.10 15.53
C ASP A 174 16.09 -11.74 16.87
N VAL A 175 15.06 -12.50 17.22
CA VAL A 175 14.38 -12.42 18.52
C VAL A 175 15.08 -13.40 19.46
N ALA A 176 15.39 -12.95 20.68
CA ALA A 176 16.10 -13.75 21.64
C ALA A 176 15.31 -15.01 22.04
N VAL A 177 16.02 -16.11 22.30
CA VAL A 177 15.44 -17.31 22.91
C VAL A 177 14.82 -16.93 24.26
N GLY A 178 13.62 -17.41 24.54
CA GLY A 178 12.89 -17.06 25.76
C GLY A 178 12.07 -15.77 25.71
N ASP A 179 12.09 -15.03 24.59
CA ASP A 179 11.26 -13.83 24.42
C ASP A 179 9.76 -14.17 24.61
N GLN A 180 9.10 -13.39 25.47
CA GLN A 180 7.69 -13.59 25.87
C GLN A 180 6.74 -12.62 25.16
N ARG A 181 7.21 -11.84 24.20
CA ARG A 181 6.38 -10.90 23.45
C ARG A 181 5.50 -11.63 22.45
N THR A 182 4.31 -11.07 22.23
CA THR A 182 3.39 -11.51 21.18
C THR A 182 3.85 -10.95 19.84
N ALA A 183 3.92 -11.81 18.83
CA ALA A 183 4.30 -11.41 17.48
C ALA A 183 3.06 -10.92 16.71
N LEU A 184 3.24 -9.89 15.89
CA LEU A 184 2.18 -9.32 15.04
C LEU A 184 2.50 -9.61 13.58
N ARG A 185 1.54 -10.20 12.87
CA ARG A 185 1.62 -10.42 11.41
C ARG A 185 0.57 -9.57 10.73
N VAL A 186 1.00 -8.67 9.84
CA VAL A 186 0.09 -7.85 9.04
C VAL A 186 -0.37 -8.66 7.83
N ILE A 187 -1.67 -8.70 7.60
CA ILE A 187 -2.30 -9.38 6.47
C ILE A 187 -3.23 -8.38 5.79
N ASP A 188 -3.13 -8.32 4.46
CA ASP A 188 -3.95 -7.43 3.64
C ASP A 188 -4.68 -8.25 2.57
N ILE A 189 -5.97 -8.03 2.42
CA ILE A 189 -6.87 -8.82 1.59
C ILE A 189 -6.98 -8.14 0.23
N LYS A 190 -6.74 -8.88 -0.85
CA LYS A 190 -6.78 -8.33 -2.21
C LYS A 190 -7.68 -9.16 -3.11
N LEU A 191 -8.60 -8.49 -3.81
CA LEU A 191 -9.39 -9.07 -4.89
C LEU A 191 -8.49 -9.30 -6.12
N THR A 192 -7.71 -10.37 -6.08
CA THR A 192 -6.78 -10.78 -7.13
C THR A 192 -6.41 -12.25 -6.96
N ALA A 193 -6.30 -12.99 -8.07
CA ALA A 193 -5.86 -14.38 -8.01
C ALA A 193 -4.36 -14.52 -7.72
N GLU A 194 -3.56 -13.57 -8.19
CA GLU A 194 -2.10 -13.55 -7.99
C GLU A 194 -1.69 -12.15 -7.51
N PRO A 195 -1.16 -12.01 -6.28
CA PRO A 195 -0.80 -10.72 -5.72
C PRO A 195 0.43 -10.14 -6.41
N SER A 196 0.27 -8.92 -6.91
CA SER A 196 1.35 -8.17 -7.52
C SER A 196 2.30 -7.53 -6.49
N VAL A 197 3.55 -7.27 -6.88
CA VAL A 197 4.60 -6.60 -6.08
C VAL A 197 4.11 -5.39 -5.26
N PRO A 198 3.29 -4.46 -5.79
CA PRO A 198 2.76 -3.34 -5.00
C PRO A 198 1.99 -3.73 -3.74
N TYR A 199 1.33 -4.89 -3.71
CA TYR A 199 0.60 -5.34 -2.52
C TYR A 199 1.56 -5.76 -1.41
N PHE A 200 2.61 -6.52 -1.73
CA PHE A 200 3.63 -6.88 -0.74
C PHE A 200 4.39 -5.65 -0.21
N ILE A 201 4.61 -4.63 -1.05
CA ILE A 201 5.18 -3.36 -0.63
C ILE A 201 4.29 -2.64 0.39
N GLU A 202 2.97 -2.63 0.17
CA GLU A 202 2.00 -2.04 1.10
C GLU A 202 2.07 -2.71 2.47
N VAL A 203 2.08 -4.04 2.52
CA VAL A 203 2.17 -4.79 3.79
C VAL A 203 3.54 -4.67 4.45
N THR A 204 4.61 -4.58 3.65
CA THR A 204 5.96 -4.27 4.16
C THR A 204 5.98 -2.88 4.81
N PHE A 205 5.35 -1.89 4.18
CA PHE A 205 5.25 -0.54 4.72
C PHE A 205 4.44 -0.49 6.02
N TYR A 206 3.31 -1.22 6.09
CA TYR A 206 2.58 -1.39 7.35
C TYR A 206 3.46 -2.00 8.42
N SER A 207 4.24 -3.05 8.10
CA SER A 207 5.08 -3.75 9.07
C SER A 207 6.18 -2.84 9.63
N MET A 208 6.88 -2.08 8.78
CA MET A 208 7.90 -1.12 9.20
C MET A 208 7.31 0.00 10.08
N THR A 209 6.16 0.55 9.66
CA THR A 209 5.52 1.64 10.42
C THR A 209 4.95 1.12 11.74
N LEU A 210 4.36 -0.07 11.75
CA LEU A 210 3.81 -0.68 12.96
C LEU A 210 4.91 -0.96 13.98
N ALA A 211 6.09 -1.41 13.55
CA ALA A 211 7.25 -1.57 14.43
C ALA A 211 7.65 -0.23 15.08
N GLY A 212 7.64 0.86 14.32
CA GLY A 212 7.86 2.22 14.85
C GLY A 212 6.76 2.67 15.81
N TRP A 213 5.50 2.45 15.43
CA TRP A 213 4.35 2.79 16.25
C TRP A 213 4.37 2.08 17.60
N LEU A 214 4.75 0.79 17.65
CA LEU A 214 4.91 0.07 18.92
C LEU A 214 5.95 0.73 19.84
N ILE A 215 7.04 1.29 19.29
CA ILE A 215 8.04 2.02 20.07
C ILE A 215 7.47 3.34 20.57
N ASP A 216 6.84 4.12 19.69
CA ASP A 216 6.25 5.41 20.05
C ASP A 216 5.17 5.28 21.14
N GLN A 217 4.49 4.14 21.20
CA GLN A 217 3.46 3.84 22.20
C GLN A 217 3.99 3.08 23.44
N GLY A 218 5.29 2.77 23.51
CA GLY A 218 5.88 2.01 24.63
C GLY A 218 5.41 0.55 24.72
N LEU A 219 4.92 -0.01 23.61
CA LEU A 219 4.37 -1.37 23.49
C LEU A 219 5.39 -2.39 22.97
N ASN A 220 6.59 -1.94 22.58
CA ASN A 220 7.66 -2.79 22.04
C ASN A 220 8.26 -3.80 23.04
N ASN A 221 7.92 -3.67 24.33
CA ASN A 221 8.22 -4.66 25.38
C ASN A 221 7.18 -5.79 25.46
N ASN A 222 6.01 -5.62 24.84
CA ASN A 222 4.91 -6.59 24.84
C ASN A 222 4.71 -7.22 23.47
N PHE A 223 5.05 -6.48 22.41
CA PHE A 223 4.82 -6.88 21.02
C PHE A 223 6.04 -6.64 20.13
N TYR A 224 6.13 -7.40 19.05
CA TYR A 224 7.01 -7.13 17.90
C TYR A 224 6.32 -7.52 16.59
N VAL A 225 6.81 -7.02 15.46
CA VAL A 225 6.24 -7.30 14.14
C VAL A 225 7.10 -8.33 13.41
N LEU A 226 6.47 -9.36 12.83
CA LEU A 226 7.16 -10.37 12.04
C LEU A 226 7.55 -9.85 10.65
N PRO A 227 8.69 -10.27 10.07
CA PRO A 227 9.08 -9.95 8.70
C PRO A 227 8.34 -10.83 7.67
N LEU A 228 7.02 -10.97 7.83
CA LEU A 228 6.16 -11.81 6.99
C LEU A 228 5.08 -10.95 6.33
N PRO A 229 5.42 -10.09 5.34
CA PRO A 229 4.43 -9.30 4.65
C PRO A 229 3.48 -10.24 3.91
N THR A 230 2.22 -10.25 4.30
CA THR A 230 1.27 -11.27 3.88
C THR A 230 0.09 -10.68 3.14
N VAL A 231 -0.26 -11.27 2.01
CA VAL A 231 -1.47 -10.96 1.26
C VAL A 231 -2.40 -12.16 1.32
N TRP A 232 -3.69 -11.92 1.53
CA TRP A 232 -4.73 -12.92 1.30
C TRP A 232 -5.35 -12.65 -0.08
N PRO A 233 -4.88 -13.33 -1.14
CA PRO A 233 -5.46 -13.21 -2.47
C PRO A 233 -6.88 -13.78 -2.51
N GLY A 234 -7.63 -13.34 -3.52
CA GLY A 234 -8.96 -13.81 -3.78
C GLY A 234 -9.03 -14.73 -4.99
N SER A 235 -9.61 -15.92 -4.81
CA SER A 235 -10.07 -16.79 -5.90
C SER A 235 -11.58 -16.79 -6.02
N HIS A 236 -12.13 -17.11 -7.21
CA HIS A 236 -13.55 -17.42 -7.35
C HIS A 236 -13.94 -18.73 -6.61
N ASP A 237 -12.96 -19.55 -6.25
CA ASP A 237 -13.15 -20.71 -5.39
C ASP A 237 -13.24 -20.30 -3.92
N ALA A 238 -13.99 -21.09 -3.13
CA ALA A 238 -14.08 -20.88 -1.68
C ALA A 238 -12.70 -20.99 -1.01
N SER A 239 -12.46 -20.13 -0.02
CA SER A 239 -11.24 -20.14 0.81
C SER A 239 -11.02 -21.52 1.44
N ALA A 240 -9.76 -21.95 1.55
CA ALA A 240 -9.40 -23.24 2.13
C ALA A 240 -9.98 -23.42 3.54
N ILE A 241 -10.04 -22.34 4.34
CA ILE A 241 -10.66 -22.36 5.67
C ILE A 241 -12.17 -22.69 5.62
N VAL A 242 -12.91 -22.14 4.66
CA VAL A 242 -14.34 -22.43 4.46
C VAL A 242 -14.55 -23.85 3.94
N ARG A 243 -13.72 -24.29 2.97
CA ARG A 243 -13.78 -25.67 2.44
C ARG A 243 -13.55 -26.69 3.55
N LEU A 244 -12.48 -26.53 4.33
CA LEU A 244 -12.14 -27.44 5.43
C LEU A 244 -13.29 -27.54 6.44
N LYS A 245 -13.88 -26.41 6.83
CA LYS A 245 -15.03 -26.41 7.75
C LYS A 245 -16.21 -27.20 7.16
N SER A 246 -16.55 -26.98 5.89
CA SER A 246 -17.63 -27.68 5.21
C SER A 246 -17.37 -29.20 5.13
N GLU A 247 -16.14 -29.60 4.82
CA GLU A 247 -15.74 -31.01 4.75
C GLU A 247 -15.85 -31.70 6.10
N ARG A 248 -15.39 -31.08 7.19
CA ARG A 248 -15.52 -31.62 8.55
C ARG A 248 -16.99 -31.76 8.95
N GLN A 249 -17.81 -30.77 8.65
CA GLN A 249 -19.25 -30.83 8.92
C GLN A 249 -19.94 -31.98 8.17
N LYS A 250 -19.60 -32.21 6.89
CA LYS A 250 -20.11 -33.35 6.11
C LYS A 250 -19.68 -34.70 6.71
N GLN A 251 -18.54 -34.74 7.39
CA GLN A 251 -18.04 -35.91 8.12
C GLN A 251 -18.63 -36.02 9.55
N GLY A 252 -19.57 -35.14 9.95
CA GLY A 252 -20.13 -35.12 11.30
C GLY A 252 -19.15 -34.65 12.38
N ARG A 253 -18.09 -33.93 12.00
CA ARG A 253 -17.05 -33.41 12.90
C ARG A 253 -17.02 -31.88 12.90
N THR A 254 -16.57 -31.31 14.00
CA THR A 254 -16.21 -29.88 14.07
C THR A 254 -14.72 -29.73 13.81
N ALA A 255 -14.35 -28.84 12.89
CA ALA A 255 -12.95 -28.47 12.67
C ALA A 255 -12.40 -27.76 13.92
N SER A 256 -11.22 -28.17 14.39
CA SER A 256 -10.55 -27.48 15.49
C SER A 256 -10.00 -26.12 15.04
N PRO A 257 -9.82 -25.14 15.96
CA PRO A 257 -9.19 -23.86 15.62
C PRO A 257 -7.81 -24.02 14.98
N PHE A 258 -7.01 -24.98 15.44
CA PHE A 258 -5.71 -25.30 14.86
C PHE A 258 -5.81 -25.78 13.40
N GLU A 259 -6.76 -26.68 13.09
CA GLU A 259 -6.97 -27.13 11.71
C GLU A 259 -7.39 -25.95 10.81
N LEU A 260 -8.27 -25.07 11.31
CA LEU A 260 -8.75 -23.90 10.56
C LEU A 260 -7.64 -22.87 10.31
N MET A 261 -6.80 -22.57 11.30
CA MET A 261 -5.65 -21.69 11.14
C MET A 261 -4.64 -22.27 10.16
N LYS A 262 -4.40 -23.59 10.20
CA LYS A 262 -3.54 -24.25 9.21
C LYS A 262 -4.11 -24.16 7.79
N ALA A 263 -5.43 -24.32 7.62
CA ALA A 263 -6.06 -24.15 6.32
C ALA A 263 -6.00 -22.70 5.83
N LEU A 264 -6.13 -21.71 6.73
CA LEU A 264 -5.94 -20.30 6.36
C LEU A 264 -4.55 -20.05 5.78
N GLU A 265 -3.49 -20.62 6.38
CA GLU A 265 -2.12 -20.48 5.84
C GLU A 265 -1.97 -20.99 4.40
N GLU A 266 -2.83 -21.90 3.93
CA GLU A 266 -2.85 -22.34 2.53
C GLU A 266 -3.39 -21.26 1.57
N ASP A 267 -4.22 -20.34 2.08
CA ASP A 267 -4.77 -19.22 1.32
C ASP A 267 -3.87 -17.97 1.36
N LEU A 268 -2.86 -17.93 2.23
CA LEU A 268 -2.01 -16.76 2.44
C LEU A 268 -0.76 -16.82 1.57
N GLU A 269 -0.45 -15.72 0.91
CA GLU A 269 0.82 -15.54 0.21
C GLU A 269 1.76 -14.65 1.01
N VAL A 270 2.97 -15.13 1.26
CA VAL A 270 4.00 -14.41 2.00
C VAL A 270 5.04 -13.85 1.04
N GLY A 271 5.27 -12.54 1.12
CA GLY A 271 6.30 -11.86 0.37
C GLY A 271 7.67 -11.89 1.08
N GLU A 272 8.73 -11.77 0.30
CA GLU A 272 10.09 -11.66 0.79
C GLU A 272 10.37 -10.25 1.35
N PHE A 273 10.31 -10.08 2.68
CA PHE A 273 10.50 -8.77 3.33
C PHE A 273 11.80 -8.08 2.90
N GLY A 274 12.90 -8.84 2.82
CA GLY A 274 14.22 -8.35 2.42
C GLY A 274 14.30 -7.83 0.98
N VAL A 275 13.33 -8.18 0.11
CA VAL A 275 13.23 -7.67 -1.26
C VAL A 275 12.50 -6.33 -1.31
N PHE A 276 11.48 -6.13 -0.46
CA PHE A 276 10.62 -4.95 -0.50
C PHE A 276 11.09 -3.80 0.41
N ALA A 277 11.63 -4.11 1.59
CA ALA A 277 12.09 -3.09 2.54
C ALA A 277 13.17 -2.15 1.97
N PRO A 278 14.18 -2.61 1.20
CA PRO A 278 15.15 -1.72 0.58
C PRO A 278 14.53 -0.72 -0.40
N ARG A 279 13.46 -1.11 -1.10
CA ARG A 279 12.74 -0.22 -2.03
C ARG A 279 12.01 0.89 -1.29
N LEU A 280 11.40 0.56 -0.14
CA LEU A 280 10.77 1.55 0.74
C LEU A 280 11.80 2.50 1.35
N ARG A 281 12.95 1.99 1.80
CA ARG A 281 14.05 2.84 2.28
C ARG A 281 14.46 3.86 1.22
N ARG A 282 14.78 3.39 0.00
CA ARG A 282 15.14 4.27 -1.12
C ARG A 282 14.04 5.29 -1.42
N PHE A 283 12.77 4.87 -1.44
CA PHE A 283 11.65 5.78 -1.63
C PHE A 283 11.64 6.94 -0.63
N PHE A 284 11.75 6.62 0.67
CA PHE A 284 11.70 7.64 1.73
C PHE A 284 12.97 8.48 1.83
N GLN A 285 14.15 7.86 1.68
CA GLN A 285 15.45 8.50 1.90
C GLN A 285 15.94 9.31 0.70
N GLU A 286 15.59 8.90 -0.53
CA GLU A 286 16.12 9.53 -1.75
C GLU A 286 15.00 10.18 -2.57
N GLU A 287 14.03 9.37 -2.99
CA GLU A 287 13.07 9.77 -4.04
C GLU A 287 12.11 10.85 -3.55
N LEU A 288 11.62 10.72 -2.32
CA LEU A 288 10.64 11.65 -1.74
C LEU A 288 11.21 13.08 -1.60
N ASN A 289 12.42 13.21 -1.04
CA ASN A 289 13.07 14.52 -0.90
C ASN A 289 13.32 15.17 -2.26
N LYS A 290 13.85 14.41 -3.23
CA LYS A 290 14.09 14.89 -4.60
C LYS A 290 12.80 15.41 -5.24
N VAL A 291 11.72 14.64 -5.11
CA VAL A 291 10.43 14.98 -5.70
C VAL A 291 9.80 16.20 -5.03
N LEU A 292 9.83 16.29 -3.71
CA LEU A 292 9.27 17.43 -2.98
C LEU A 292 10.03 18.73 -3.26
N ALA A 293 11.35 18.66 -3.45
CA ALA A 293 12.20 19.81 -3.75
C ALA A 293 12.10 20.31 -5.22
N THR A 294 11.47 19.54 -6.11
CA THR A 294 11.45 19.85 -7.55
C THR A 294 10.05 20.23 -8.03
N ASN A 295 9.95 21.25 -8.88
CA ASN A 295 8.67 21.57 -9.53
C ASN A 295 8.22 20.39 -10.41
N TRP A 296 6.94 20.00 -10.33
CA TRP A 296 6.39 18.86 -11.06
C TRP A 296 6.61 18.93 -12.59
N GLN A 297 6.73 20.13 -13.16
CA GLN A 297 6.99 20.35 -14.59
C GLN A 297 8.41 19.94 -15.00
N GLN A 298 9.37 20.02 -14.07
CA GLN A 298 10.79 19.71 -14.27
C GLN A 298 11.10 18.23 -13.99
N LEU A 299 10.17 17.51 -13.35
CA LEU A 299 10.36 16.09 -13.05
C LEU A 299 10.27 15.24 -14.33
N PRO A 300 11.14 14.21 -14.46
CA PRO A 300 11.16 13.36 -15.64
C PRO A 300 9.86 12.59 -15.78
N TRP A 301 9.45 12.38 -17.03
CA TRP A 301 8.28 11.62 -17.40
C TRP A 301 8.50 10.93 -18.75
N HIS A 302 7.77 9.85 -18.97
CA HIS A 302 7.83 9.08 -20.21
C HIS A 302 6.54 8.31 -20.34
N VAL A 303 5.88 8.39 -21.48
CA VAL A 303 4.64 7.64 -21.74
C VAL A 303 5.02 6.23 -22.18
N ASP A 304 4.69 5.22 -21.37
CA ASP A 304 4.85 3.81 -21.69
C ASP A 304 3.74 2.95 -21.03
N ASN A 305 3.87 1.63 -21.10
CA ASN A 305 2.94 0.68 -20.51
C ASN A 305 2.72 0.86 -18.99
N ARG A 306 3.68 1.43 -18.25
CA ARG A 306 3.52 1.72 -16.82
C ARG A 306 2.52 2.85 -16.55
N CYS A 307 2.14 3.61 -17.59
CA CYS A 307 1.13 4.66 -17.50
C CYS A 307 -0.32 4.15 -17.56
N ILE A 308 -0.57 2.85 -17.79
CA ILE A 308 -1.92 2.29 -18.01
C ILE A 308 -2.93 2.59 -16.90
N GLY A 309 -2.45 2.80 -15.67
CA GLY A 309 -3.25 3.19 -14.51
C GLY A 309 -2.87 4.55 -13.92
N CYS A 310 -2.29 5.45 -14.72
CA CYS A 310 -1.92 6.80 -14.31
C CYS A 310 -3.03 7.79 -14.65
N GLU A 311 -3.62 8.42 -13.63
CA GLU A 311 -4.68 9.44 -13.80
C GLU A 311 -4.17 10.74 -14.45
N TYR A 312 -2.84 10.91 -14.56
CA TYR A 312 -2.20 12.05 -15.23
C TYR A 312 -1.66 11.71 -16.63
N LEU A 313 -1.94 10.50 -17.13
CA LEU A 313 -1.68 10.16 -18.52
C LEU A 313 -2.54 11.03 -19.45
N GLY A 314 -3.83 11.20 -19.13
CA GLY A 314 -4.77 11.96 -19.95
C GLY A 314 -5.05 11.33 -21.31
N TYR A 315 -5.11 10.00 -21.35
CA TYR A 315 -5.54 9.31 -22.57
C TYR A 315 -6.99 9.71 -22.91
N PRO A 316 -7.31 10.01 -24.18
CA PRO A 316 -8.62 10.50 -24.59
C PRO A 316 -9.66 9.37 -24.63
N TRP A 317 -10.02 8.85 -23.47
CA TRP A 317 -11.14 7.90 -23.35
C TRP A 317 -12.44 8.58 -23.79
N PRO A 318 -13.39 7.83 -24.40
CA PRO A 318 -14.72 8.36 -24.69
C PRO A 318 -15.34 8.99 -23.44
N GLY A 319 -15.76 10.25 -23.54
CA GLY A 319 -16.36 10.99 -22.42
C GLY A 319 -15.37 11.59 -21.41
N SER A 320 -14.05 11.48 -21.62
CA SER A 320 -13.05 12.13 -20.77
C SER A 320 -12.62 13.50 -21.30
N VAL A 321 -12.33 14.44 -20.40
CA VAL A 321 -11.74 15.75 -20.73
C VAL A 321 -10.23 15.68 -20.51
N THR A 322 -9.45 15.91 -21.57
CA THR A 322 -7.99 15.91 -21.52
C THR A 322 -7.44 17.31 -21.25
N ASP A 323 -6.44 17.41 -20.38
CA ASP A 323 -5.74 18.64 -20.07
C ASP A 323 -4.45 18.77 -20.92
N PRO A 324 -4.05 19.97 -21.38
CA PRO A 324 -2.79 20.17 -22.11
C PRO A 324 -1.52 19.75 -21.36
N ASN A 325 -1.58 19.71 -20.02
CA ASN A 325 -0.48 19.30 -19.14
C ASN A 325 -0.51 17.81 -18.76
N HIS A 326 -1.49 17.04 -19.27
CA HIS A 326 -1.43 15.58 -19.21
C HIS A 326 -0.32 15.03 -20.11
N CYS A 327 0.27 13.90 -19.70
CA CYS A 327 1.47 13.37 -20.36
C CYS A 327 1.21 12.97 -21.83
N TRP A 328 0.00 12.48 -22.16
CA TRP A 328 -0.39 12.15 -23.53
C TRP A 328 -0.43 13.38 -24.44
N SER A 329 -1.14 14.43 -24.00
CA SER A 329 -1.22 15.72 -24.68
C SER A 329 0.17 16.36 -24.85
N MET A 330 0.97 16.32 -23.78
CA MET A 330 2.33 16.86 -23.80
C MET A 330 3.25 16.09 -24.73
N ALA A 331 3.16 14.75 -24.77
CA ALA A 331 3.95 13.95 -25.69
C ALA A 331 3.70 14.37 -27.14
N ALA A 332 2.44 14.52 -27.53
CA ALA A 332 2.06 14.99 -28.85
C ALA A 332 2.59 16.40 -29.13
N ARG A 333 2.34 17.35 -28.23
CA ARG A 333 2.73 18.77 -28.39
C ARG A 333 4.24 18.97 -28.47
N LEU A 334 5.00 18.28 -27.63
CA LEU A 334 6.46 18.40 -27.53
C LEU A 334 7.19 17.48 -28.49
N ASN A 335 6.46 16.77 -29.36
CA ASN A 335 7.01 15.76 -30.26
C ASN A 335 7.92 14.74 -29.53
N HIS A 336 7.54 14.38 -28.30
CA HIS A 336 8.40 13.68 -27.36
C HIS A 336 8.76 12.26 -27.86
N LEU A 337 10.00 11.82 -27.61
CA LEU A 337 10.52 10.52 -28.05
C LEU A 337 9.72 9.31 -27.56
N SER A 338 9.00 9.43 -26.44
CA SER A 338 8.12 8.36 -25.95
C SER A 338 6.94 8.04 -26.88
N ARG A 339 6.70 8.85 -27.93
CA ARG A 339 5.72 8.54 -28.97
C ARG A 339 6.17 7.44 -29.92
N VAL A 340 7.48 7.20 -30.00
CA VAL A 340 8.05 6.18 -30.88
C VAL A 340 7.94 4.83 -30.18
N ALA A 341 7.36 3.85 -30.89
CA ALA A 341 7.23 2.49 -30.37
C ALA A 341 8.60 1.94 -29.94
N PHE A 342 8.61 1.20 -28.83
CA PHE A 342 9.81 0.55 -28.26
C PHE A 342 10.92 1.48 -27.74
N VAL A 343 10.77 2.81 -27.81
CA VAL A 343 11.70 3.73 -27.13
C VAL A 343 11.41 3.71 -25.64
N SER A 344 12.26 3.00 -24.89
CA SER A 344 12.23 2.97 -23.43
C SER A 344 12.74 4.28 -22.82
N ARG A 345 12.53 4.47 -21.51
CA ARG A 345 13.12 5.62 -20.78
C ARG A 345 14.64 5.69 -20.91
N GLY A 346 15.32 4.54 -20.82
CA GLY A 346 16.78 4.48 -20.96
C GLY A 346 17.22 4.79 -22.39
N ALA A 347 16.49 4.27 -23.39
CA ALA A 347 16.77 4.59 -24.79
C ALA A 347 16.56 6.08 -25.08
N ARG A 348 15.51 6.70 -24.54
CA ARG A 348 15.30 8.15 -24.62
C ARG A 348 16.48 8.91 -24.03
N SER A 349 16.93 8.57 -22.83
CA SER A 349 18.08 9.23 -22.20
C SER A 349 19.34 9.10 -23.06
N ALA A 350 19.63 7.91 -23.60
CA ALA A 350 20.76 7.72 -24.50
C ALA A 350 20.66 8.54 -25.81
N LEU A 351 19.46 8.74 -26.35
CA LEU A 351 19.21 9.60 -27.51
C LEU A 351 19.44 11.08 -27.17
N GLU A 352 18.96 11.53 -26.02
CA GLU A 352 19.16 12.90 -25.52
C GLU A 352 20.64 13.21 -25.29
N ASP A 353 21.42 12.24 -24.79
CA ASP A 353 22.88 12.36 -24.66
C ASP A 353 23.57 12.59 -26.02
N HIS A 354 22.98 12.10 -27.11
CA HIS A 354 23.43 12.31 -28.49
C HIS A 354 22.71 13.49 -29.19
N GLN A 355 22.10 14.40 -28.43
CA GLN A 355 21.40 15.59 -28.92
C GLN A 355 20.16 15.28 -29.80
N ILE A 356 19.64 14.04 -29.74
CA ILE A 356 18.37 13.66 -30.38
C ILE A 356 17.27 13.90 -29.35
N MET A 357 16.64 15.07 -29.42
CA MET A 357 15.72 15.54 -28.36
C MET A 357 14.24 15.20 -28.62
N ASP A 358 13.87 14.90 -29.86
CA ASP A 358 12.47 14.68 -30.24
C ASP A 358 12.33 13.72 -31.45
N VAL A 359 11.10 13.37 -31.79
CA VAL A 359 10.79 12.42 -32.88
C VAL A 359 11.27 12.93 -34.25
N SER A 360 11.26 14.24 -34.48
CA SER A 360 11.70 14.82 -35.76
C SER A 360 13.22 14.67 -35.91
N ALA A 361 13.98 14.97 -34.86
CA ALA A 361 15.42 14.76 -34.84
C ALA A 361 15.79 13.27 -35.01
N LEU A 362 15.03 12.37 -34.39
CA LEU A 362 15.24 10.93 -34.57
C LEU A 362 14.95 10.49 -36.01
N ALA A 363 13.88 10.99 -36.63
CA ALA A 363 13.54 10.63 -38.01
C ALA A 363 14.64 11.01 -39.01
N THR A 364 15.36 12.11 -38.77
CA THR A 364 16.47 12.55 -39.64
C THR A 364 17.76 11.75 -39.47
N THR A 365 17.93 11.00 -38.38
CA THR A 365 19.15 10.19 -38.15
C THR A 365 19.19 8.87 -38.92
N TYR A 366 18.07 8.48 -39.54
CA TYR A 366 17.95 7.29 -40.40
C TYR A 366 17.86 7.64 -41.90
N SER A 367 18.13 8.90 -42.27
CA SER A 367 18.27 9.37 -43.66
C SER A 367 19.75 9.55 -43.97
#